data_AF-A0A218VCT9-F1
#
_entry.id   AF-A0A218VCT9-F1
#
_cell.length_a   1.000
_cell.length_b   1.000
_cell.length_c   1.000
_cell.angle_alpha   90.00
_cell.angle_beta   90.00
_cell.angle_gamma   90.00
#
_symmetry.space_group_name_H-M   'P 1'
#
loop_
_entity.id
_entity.type
_entity.pdbx_description
1 polymer ?
#
loop_
_entity_poly.entity_id
_entity_poly.type
_entity_poly.pdbx_seq_one_letter_code
_entity_poly.pdbx_strand_id
1 'polypeptide(L)'
;MMNFTLPPAHRTRRRRFREGRALPPQRAGPAPPPLPAAPLCKMAWAPPPSAAQLYRPNRFVSLPAELDPATYDTSPEKLRAETERLAIRSRLKRQYLLQLNDPSAPAVIENPALLRWVYAKSQNVYPTFRPTPKTSFLGAVYGLGPLLFWIFVLKADRDRKEKRIQEGKLKRSPFSVFF
;
A
#
# COMPACT_ATOMS: atom_id res chain seq x y z
N MET A 1 -35.05 -5.82 13.71
CA MET A 1 -35.75 -4.98 12.73
C MET A 1 -35.04 -3.63 12.70
N MET A 2 -34.18 -3.39 11.71
CA MET A 2 -33.44 -2.14 11.54
C MET A 2 -33.61 -1.69 10.09
N ASN A 3 -34.38 -0.62 9.91
CA ASN A 3 -34.67 0.01 8.63
C ASN A 3 -33.53 0.99 8.30
N PHE A 4 -32.87 0.80 7.15
CA PHE A 4 -31.93 1.76 6.59
C PHE A 4 -32.55 2.41 5.34
N THR A 5 -32.84 3.69 5.49
CA THR A 5 -33.39 4.61 4.50
C THR A 5 -32.30 5.03 3.51
N LEU A 6 -32.55 4.89 2.21
CA LEU A 6 -31.70 5.37 1.10
C LEU A 6 -31.85 6.90 0.92
N PRO A 7 -30.77 7.64 0.60
CA PRO A 7 -30.86 9.05 0.18
C PRO A 7 -31.04 9.22 -1.35
N PRO A 8 -31.71 10.31 -1.82
CA PRO A 8 -32.15 10.46 -3.20
C PRO A 8 -31.14 11.12 -4.16
N ALA A 9 -31.31 10.81 -5.45
CA ALA A 9 -30.51 11.22 -6.60
C ALA A 9 -30.69 12.70 -7.01
N HIS A 10 -29.58 13.38 -7.30
CA HIS A 10 -29.56 14.74 -7.83
C HIS A 10 -29.88 14.79 -9.33
N ARG A 11 -30.97 15.48 -9.68
CA ARG A 11 -31.35 15.89 -11.04
C ARG A 11 -30.44 17.02 -11.55
N THR A 12 -29.82 16.84 -12.71
CA THR A 12 -29.15 17.92 -13.45
C THR A 12 -30.08 18.59 -14.46
N ARG A 13 -29.98 19.91 -14.50
CA ARG A 13 -30.87 20.90 -15.11
C ARG A 13 -30.47 21.14 -16.57
N ARG A 14 -31.25 20.64 -17.55
CA ARG A 14 -31.06 20.93 -18.98
C ARG A 14 -31.37 22.41 -19.27
N ARG A 15 -30.36 23.18 -19.66
CA ARG A 15 -30.49 24.54 -20.20
C ARG A 15 -31.09 24.47 -21.61
N ARG A 16 -32.15 25.26 -21.83
CA ARG A 16 -32.72 25.54 -23.15
C ARG A 16 -31.71 26.39 -23.94
N PHE A 17 -31.43 26.00 -25.17
CA PHE A 17 -30.79 26.86 -26.16
C PHE A 17 -31.83 27.16 -27.24
N ARG A 18 -32.08 28.45 -27.43
CA ARG A 18 -33.08 29.05 -28.31
C ARG A 18 -32.29 29.79 -29.36
N GLU A 19 -32.30 29.32 -30.61
CA GLU A 19 -31.84 30.12 -31.73
C GLU A 19 -32.53 29.64 -33.01
N GLY A 20 -33.63 30.30 -33.33
CA GLY A 20 -34.16 30.34 -34.69
C GLY A 20 -33.62 31.59 -35.35
N ARG A 21 -32.78 31.44 -36.36
CA ARG A 21 -32.51 32.49 -37.35
C ARG A 21 -32.25 31.83 -38.69
N ALA A 22 -33.20 32.05 -39.59
CA ALA A 22 -33.19 31.58 -40.97
C ALA A 22 -32.09 32.28 -41.78
N LEU A 23 -31.43 31.51 -42.66
CA LEU A 23 -30.63 32.01 -43.77
C LEU A 23 -30.95 31.19 -45.05
N PRO A 24 -30.77 31.79 -46.24
CA PRO A 24 -31.66 31.65 -47.40
C PRO A 24 -31.20 30.55 -48.41
N PRO A 25 -31.88 30.35 -49.57
CA PRO A 25 -32.08 29.05 -50.19
C PRO A 25 -30.88 28.48 -50.97
N GLN A 26 -30.87 27.14 -51.03
CA GLN A 26 -29.92 26.28 -51.72
C GLN A 26 -29.77 26.65 -53.21
N ARG A 27 -28.53 26.96 -53.61
CA ARG A 27 -28.08 26.79 -55.00
C ARG A 27 -27.45 25.41 -55.12
N ALA A 28 -28.08 24.54 -55.91
CA ALA A 28 -27.57 23.23 -56.25
C ALA A 28 -26.30 23.36 -57.10
N GLY A 29 -25.15 23.02 -56.52
CA GLY A 29 -23.92 22.73 -57.26
C GLY A 29 -23.89 21.25 -57.69
N PRO A 30 -23.17 20.90 -58.77
CA PRO A 30 -23.11 19.53 -59.28
C PRO A 30 -22.41 18.59 -58.28
N ALA A 31 -22.89 17.34 -58.25
CA ALA A 31 -22.48 16.30 -57.30
C ALA A 31 -20.95 16.07 -57.27
N PRO A 32 -20.33 15.97 -56.08
CA PRO A 32 -18.94 15.52 -55.97
C PRO A 32 -18.83 14.01 -56.32
N PRO A 33 -17.73 13.57 -56.94
CA PRO A 33 -17.53 12.19 -57.38
C PRO A 33 -17.50 11.20 -56.19
N PRO A 34 -17.79 9.90 -56.43
CA PRO A 34 -17.93 8.91 -55.36
C PRO A 34 -16.64 8.81 -54.55
N LEU A 35 -16.78 9.03 -53.23
CA LEU A 35 -15.69 8.85 -52.27
C LEU A 35 -15.15 7.41 -52.38
N PRO A 36 -13.82 7.20 -52.34
CA PRO A 36 -13.26 5.86 -52.30
C PRO A 36 -13.79 5.15 -51.06
N ALA A 37 -14.23 3.91 -51.23
CA ALA A 37 -14.79 3.08 -50.16
C ALA A 37 -13.89 3.17 -48.92
N ALA A 38 -14.39 3.83 -47.88
CA ALA A 38 -13.69 3.91 -46.61
C ALA A 38 -13.39 2.48 -46.16
N PRO A 39 -12.14 2.16 -45.78
CA PRO A 39 -11.87 0.86 -45.19
C PRO A 39 -12.76 0.77 -43.95
N LEU A 40 -13.71 -0.17 -43.97
CA LEU A 40 -14.54 -0.54 -42.83
C LEU A 40 -13.66 -0.50 -41.60
N CYS A 41 -13.89 0.50 -40.76
CA CYS A 41 -13.15 0.71 -39.55
C CYS A 41 -13.40 -0.53 -38.69
N LYS A 42 -12.48 -1.49 -38.74
CA LYS A 42 -12.40 -2.61 -37.82
C LYS A 42 -11.98 -2.01 -36.47
N MET A 43 -12.87 -1.26 -35.86
CA MET A 43 -12.86 -1.05 -34.42
C MET A 43 -13.20 -2.40 -33.81
N ALA A 44 -12.18 -3.27 -33.75
CA ALA A 44 -12.17 -4.35 -32.79
C ALA A 44 -12.30 -3.66 -31.43
N TRP A 45 -13.51 -3.62 -30.89
CA TRP A 45 -13.78 -3.23 -29.51
C TRP A 45 -13.05 -4.24 -28.64
N ALA A 46 -11.82 -3.93 -28.25
CA ALA A 46 -11.13 -4.72 -27.25
C ALA A 46 -12.00 -4.69 -25.98
N PRO A 47 -12.21 -5.84 -25.31
CA PRO A 47 -12.95 -5.84 -24.05
C PRO A 47 -12.26 -4.86 -23.08
N PRO A 48 -13.04 -4.07 -22.31
CA PRO A 48 -12.46 -3.14 -21.36
C PRO A 48 -11.52 -3.92 -20.40
N PRO A 49 -10.38 -3.33 -20.02
CA PRO A 49 -9.43 -3.99 -19.14
C PRO A 49 -10.13 -4.42 -17.85
N SER A 50 -9.93 -5.69 -17.46
CA SER A 50 -10.49 -6.24 -16.22
C SER A 50 -10.08 -5.38 -15.03
N ALA A 51 -10.96 -5.21 -14.03
CA ALA A 51 -10.67 -4.46 -12.82
C ALA A 51 -9.39 -4.94 -12.11
N ALA A 52 -9.05 -6.23 -12.24
CA ALA A 52 -7.80 -6.82 -11.77
C ALA A 52 -6.55 -6.23 -12.43
N GLN A 53 -6.62 -5.88 -13.71
CA GLN A 53 -5.51 -5.26 -14.43
C GLN A 53 -5.39 -3.76 -14.13
N LEU A 54 -6.50 -3.12 -13.76
CA LEU A 54 -6.53 -1.70 -13.38
C LEU A 54 -6.03 -1.46 -11.96
N TYR A 55 -6.17 -2.45 -11.07
CA TYR A 55 -5.70 -2.32 -9.70
C TYR A 55 -4.19 -2.51 -9.60
N ARG A 56 -3.50 -1.49 -9.08
CA ARG A 56 -2.06 -1.53 -8.84
C ARG A 56 -1.77 -1.81 -7.37
N PRO A 57 -1.35 -3.04 -6.99
CA PRO A 57 -1.01 -3.32 -5.60
C PRO A 57 0.19 -2.49 -5.15
N ASN A 58 0.19 -2.12 -3.87
CA ASN A 58 1.28 -1.39 -3.22
C ASN A 58 1.88 -2.26 -2.10
N ARG A 59 3.09 -1.94 -1.64
CA ARG A 59 3.75 -2.64 -0.52
C ARG A 59 2.89 -2.67 0.75
N PHE A 60 2.07 -1.63 0.95
CA PHE A 60 1.17 -1.51 2.10
C PHE A 60 -0.27 -1.96 1.82
N VAL A 61 -0.64 -2.12 0.54
CA VAL A 61 -2.00 -2.49 0.15
C VAL A 61 -1.91 -3.63 -0.86
N SER A 62 -2.16 -4.84 -0.38
CA SER A 62 -2.16 -6.05 -1.21
C SER A 62 -3.32 -6.05 -2.22
N LEU A 63 -3.22 -6.92 -3.21
CA LEU A 63 -4.32 -7.23 -4.12
C LEU A 63 -5.46 -7.89 -3.32
N PRO A 64 -6.71 -7.42 -3.44
CA PRO A 64 -7.86 -8.13 -2.86
C PRO A 64 -7.98 -9.53 -3.46
N ALA A 65 -8.40 -10.52 -2.66
CA ALA A 65 -8.53 -11.91 -3.09
C ALA A 65 -9.46 -12.08 -4.31
N GLU A 66 -10.56 -11.32 -4.36
CA GLU A 66 -11.52 -11.31 -5.47
C GLU A 66 -10.92 -10.83 -6.80
N LEU A 67 -9.86 -10.04 -6.72
CA LEU A 67 -9.20 -9.46 -7.89
C LEU A 67 -7.96 -10.25 -8.31
N ASP A 68 -7.53 -11.21 -7.49
CA ASP A 68 -6.39 -12.07 -7.81
C ASP A 68 -6.85 -13.16 -8.79
N PRO A 69 -6.35 -13.18 -10.04
CA PRO A 69 -6.70 -14.22 -11.00
C PRO A 69 -6.34 -15.62 -10.48
N ALA A 70 -5.32 -15.72 -9.62
CA ALA A 70 -4.88 -17.00 -9.06
C ALA A 70 -5.92 -17.66 -8.15
N THR A 71 -6.89 -16.90 -7.62
CA THR A 71 -7.99 -17.38 -6.75
C THR A 71 -8.97 -18.28 -7.50
N TYR A 72 -9.19 -18.02 -8.80
CA TYR A 72 -10.16 -18.75 -9.61
C TYR A 72 -9.55 -19.95 -10.35
N ASP A 73 -8.25 -20.18 -10.21
CA ASP A 73 -7.56 -21.28 -10.88
C ASP A 73 -7.93 -22.62 -10.24
N THR A 74 -8.81 -23.38 -10.89
CA THR A 74 -9.20 -24.74 -10.48
C THR A 74 -8.22 -25.80 -10.97
N SER A 75 -6.92 -25.57 -10.84
CA SER A 75 -5.92 -26.57 -11.21
C SER A 75 -5.86 -27.69 -10.15
N PRO A 76 -5.68 -28.96 -10.54
CA PRO A 76 -5.66 -30.07 -9.60
C PRO A 76 -4.52 -29.97 -8.58
N GLU A 77 -3.40 -29.35 -8.94
CA GLU A 77 -2.27 -29.11 -8.04
C GLU A 77 -2.59 -28.09 -6.95
N LYS A 78 -3.30 -27.00 -7.28
CA LYS A 78 -3.74 -25.99 -6.30
C LYS A 78 -4.72 -26.60 -5.31
N LEU A 79 -5.69 -27.36 -5.80
CA LEU A 79 -6.65 -28.06 -4.94
C LEU A 79 -5.93 -29.02 -3.97
N ARG A 80 -4.94 -29.79 -4.43
CA ARG A 80 -4.13 -30.64 -3.55
C ARG A 80 -3.43 -29.81 -2.47
N ALA A 81 -2.75 -28.73 -2.84
CA ALA A 81 -2.08 -27.85 -1.88
C ALA A 81 -3.05 -27.22 -0.87
N GLU A 82 -4.26 -26.84 -1.30
CA GLU A 82 -5.30 -26.33 -0.40
C GLU A 82 -5.80 -27.40 0.56
N THR A 83 -6.08 -28.61 0.08
CA THR A 83 -6.50 -29.73 0.95
C THR A 83 -5.42 -30.07 1.98
N GLU A 84 -4.14 -30.06 1.59
CA GLU A 84 -3.01 -30.27 2.50
C GLU A 84 -2.92 -29.15 3.54
N ARG A 85 -3.01 -27.88 3.13
CA ARG A 85 -3.03 -26.72 4.06
C ARG A 85 -4.21 -26.79 5.02
N LEU A 86 -5.39 -27.16 4.53
CA LEU A 86 -6.60 -27.32 5.34
C LEU A 86 -6.50 -28.50 6.32
N ALA A 87 -5.90 -29.62 5.90
CA ALA A 87 -5.64 -30.77 6.75
C ALA A 87 -4.67 -30.41 7.89
N ILE A 88 -3.61 -29.65 7.60
CA ILE A 88 -2.69 -29.13 8.63
C ILE A 88 -3.43 -28.18 9.57
N ARG A 89 -4.20 -27.24 9.04
CA ARG A 89 -4.95 -26.26 9.84
C ARG A 89 -5.97 -26.93 10.76
N SER A 90 -6.72 -27.92 10.26
CA SER A 90 -7.73 -28.64 11.05
C SER A 90 -7.08 -29.49 12.13
N ARG A 91 -5.95 -30.15 11.82
CA ARG A 91 -5.14 -30.90 12.81
C ARG A 91 -4.65 -30.00 13.95
N LEU A 92 -4.04 -28.86 13.62
CA LEU A 92 -3.53 -27.91 14.62
C LEU A 92 -4.66 -27.31 15.46
N LYS A 93 -5.80 -26.96 14.83
CA LYS A 93 -6.98 -26.46 15.55
C LYS A 93 -7.53 -27.50 16.52
N ARG A 94 -7.63 -28.77 16.09
CA ARG A 94 -8.08 -29.86 16.96
C ARG A 94 -7.16 -30.02 18.17
N GLN A 95 -5.84 -30.03 17.96
CA GLN A 95 -4.88 -30.14 19.06
C GLN A 95 -5.05 -29.01 20.08
N TYR A 96 -5.18 -27.77 19.62
CA TYR A 96 -5.39 -26.62 20.48
C TYR A 96 -6.72 -26.70 21.25
N LEU A 97 -7.80 -27.11 20.58
CA LEU A 97 -9.10 -27.27 21.24
C LEU A 97 -9.12 -28.37 22.29
N LEU A 98 -8.37 -29.46 22.10
CA LEU A 98 -8.24 -30.50 23.14
C LEU A 98 -7.59 -29.90 24.40
N GLN A 99 -6.45 -29.22 24.24
CA GLN A 99 -5.75 -28.57 25.35
C GLN A 99 -6.59 -27.51 26.06
N LEU A 100 -7.43 -26.77 25.32
CA LEU A 100 -8.29 -25.74 25.88
C LEU A 100 -9.48 -26.33 26.66
N ASN A 101 -9.98 -27.49 26.23
CA ASN A 101 -11.13 -28.13 26.85
C ASN A 101 -10.75 -29.06 28.01
N ASP A 102 -9.46 -29.28 28.27
CA ASP A 102 -8.98 -30.11 29.38
C ASP A 102 -9.28 -29.43 30.73
N PRO A 103 -9.99 -30.10 31.67
CA PRO A 103 -10.40 -29.49 32.94
C PRO A 103 -9.24 -29.20 33.89
N SER A 104 -8.08 -29.82 33.66
CA SER A 104 -6.85 -29.63 34.43
C SER A 104 -5.78 -28.87 33.62
N ALA A 105 -6.18 -28.02 32.68
CA ALA A 105 -5.25 -27.31 31.83
C ALA A 105 -4.35 -26.33 32.63
N PRO A 106 -3.08 -26.18 32.23
CA PRO A 106 -2.19 -25.17 32.80
C PRO A 106 -2.68 -23.76 32.45
N ALA A 107 -2.33 -22.77 33.28
CA ALA A 107 -2.74 -21.38 33.10
C ALA A 107 -2.30 -20.75 31.75
N VAL A 108 -1.26 -21.30 31.12
CA VAL A 108 -0.76 -20.86 29.82
C VAL A 108 -0.56 -22.08 28.91
N ILE A 109 -1.23 -22.06 27.75
CA ILE A 109 -1.02 -23.07 26.71
C ILE A 109 0.19 -22.66 25.87
N GLU A 110 1.23 -23.49 25.85
CA GLU A 110 2.43 -23.24 25.09
C GLU A 110 2.18 -23.38 23.58
N ASN A 111 2.39 -22.29 22.83
CA ASN A 111 2.33 -22.33 21.37
C ASN A 111 3.75 -22.46 20.79
N PRO A 112 4.12 -23.63 20.22
CA PRO A 112 5.46 -23.83 19.68
C PRO A 112 5.78 -22.91 18.50
N ALA A 113 4.76 -22.42 17.77
CA ALA A 113 4.97 -21.46 16.68
C ALA A 113 5.44 -20.09 17.23
N LEU A 114 4.88 -19.65 18.37
CA LEU A 114 5.32 -18.41 19.02
C LEU A 114 6.73 -18.56 19.59
N LEU A 115 7.03 -19.68 20.25
CA LEU A 115 8.38 -19.95 20.77
C LEU A 115 9.43 -19.93 19.67
N ARG A 116 9.16 -20.59 18.53
CA ARG A 116 10.04 -20.58 17.37
C ARG A 116 10.19 -19.19 16.75
N TRP A 117 9.12 -18.40 16.70
CA TRP A 117 9.17 -17.03 16.20
C TRP A 117 10.00 -16.12 17.11
N VAL A 118 9.84 -16.24 18.43
CA VAL A 118 10.67 -15.51 19.40
C VAL A 118 12.14 -15.93 19.27
N TYR A 119 12.41 -17.24 19.24
CA TYR A 119 13.74 -17.81 19.05
C TYR A 119 14.42 -17.27 17.78
N ALA A 120 13.68 -17.25 16.66
CA ALA A 120 14.19 -16.77 15.39
C ALA A 120 14.61 -15.29 15.44
N LYS A 121 13.91 -14.46 16.22
CA LYS A 121 14.20 -13.03 16.35
C LYS A 121 15.25 -12.69 17.41
N SER A 122 15.39 -13.49 18.45
CA SER A 122 16.32 -13.22 19.55
C SER A 122 17.64 -13.96 19.38
N GLN A 123 17.57 -15.29 19.26
CA GLN A 123 18.73 -16.18 19.37
C GLN A 123 19.32 -16.54 18.00
N ASN A 124 18.50 -16.58 16.94
CA ASN A 124 18.98 -16.98 15.60
C ASN A 124 19.59 -15.85 14.75
N VAL A 125 19.68 -14.62 15.28
CA VAL A 125 20.16 -13.47 14.50
C VAL A 125 21.67 -13.55 14.23
N TYR A 126 22.47 -13.77 15.27
CA TYR A 126 23.93 -13.82 15.14
C TYR A 126 24.47 -15.10 14.46
N PRO A 127 23.95 -16.31 14.74
CA PRO A 127 24.43 -17.52 14.08
C PRO A 127 24.24 -17.51 12.56
N THR A 128 23.19 -16.86 12.07
CA THR A 128 22.89 -16.76 10.62
C THR A 128 23.53 -15.51 9.99
N PHE A 129 24.11 -14.60 10.79
CA PHE A 129 24.73 -13.39 10.28
C PHE A 129 26.02 -13.70 9.53
N ARG A 130 26.09 -13.27 8.27
CA ARG A 130 27.30 -13.35 7.44
C ARG A 130 27.86 -11.94 7.26
N PRO A 131 29.13 -11.67 7.63
CA PRO A 131 29.73 -10.36 7.40
C PRO A 131 29.97 -10.17 5.90
N THR A 132 28.98 -9.58 5.21
CA THR A 132 29.07 -9.20 3.80
C THR A 132 29.34 -7.70 3.66
N PRO A 133 29.97 -7.23 2.57
CA PRO A 133 30.21 -5.80 2.39
C PRO A 133 28.91 -4.97 2.41
N LYS A 134 27.79 -5.52 1.90
CA LYS A 134 26.48 -4.85 1.92
C LYS A 134 25.94 -4.68 3.34
N THR A 135 26.01 -5.73 4.16
CA THR A 135 25.51 -5.69 5.56
C THR A 135 26.39 -4.80 6.43
N SER A 136 27.70 -4.85 6.25
CA SER A 136 28.65 -4.00 7.00
C SER A 136 28.48 -2.52 6.64
N PHE A 137 28.31 -2.20 5.35
CA PHE A 137 28.03 -0.83 4.91
C PHE A 137 26.72 -0.31 5.49
N LEU A 138 25.65 -1.12 5.44
CA LEU A 138 24.35 -0.75 6.01
C LEU A 138 24.46 -0.50 7.52
N GLY A 139 25.17 -1.38 8.25
CA GLY A 139 25.45 -1.21 9.66
C GLY A 139 26.23 0.06 9.97
N ALA A 140 27.26 0.39 9.17
CA ALA A 140 28.04 1.62 9.34
C ALA A 140 27.19 2.88 9.08
N VAL A 141 26.39 2.89 8.01
CA VAL A 141 25.53 4.04 7.69
C VAL A 141 24.47 4.27 8.77
N TYR A 142 23.80 3.22 9.25
CA TYR A 142 22.77 3.37 10.28
C TYR A 142 23.33 3.51 11.70
N GLY A 143 24.51 2.97 11.98
CA GLY A 143 25.16 3.10 13.28
C GLY A 143 25.88 4.44 13.44
N LEU A 144 26.72 4.81 12.48
CA LEU A 144 27.57 6.01 12.55
C LEU A 144 26.90 7.25 11.94
N GLY A 145 26.02 7.08 10.95
CA GLY A 145 25.36 8.19 10.26
C GLY A 145 24.60 9.12 11.20
N PRO A 146 23.67 8.63 12.05
CA PRO A 146 22.97 9.48 13.00
C PRO A 146 23.90 10.15 14.01
N LEU A 147 24.96 9.46 14.45
CA LEU A 147 25.92 10.01 15.40
C LEU A 147 26.67 11.21 14.81
N LEU A 148 27.24 11.06 13.62
CA LEU A 148 27.94 12.14 12.92
C LEU A 148 26.99 13.29 12.56
N PHE A 149 25.76 12.97 12.14
CA PHE A 149 24.73 13.96 11.86
C PHE A 149 24.47 14.84 13.08
N TRP A 150 24.22 14.25 14.24
CA TRP A 150 23.94 15.01 15.47
C TRP A 150 25.17 15.78 15.98
N ILE A 151 26.38 15.22 15.88
CA ILE A 151 27.60 15.94 16.22
C ILE A 151 27.71 17.22 15.38
N PHE A 152 27.46 17.14 14.07
CA PHE A 152 27.55 18.29 13.19
C PHE A 152 26.47 19.33 13.46
N VAL A 153 25.21 18.90 13.64
CA VAL A 153 24.08 19.80 13.97
C VAL A 153 24.34 20.55 15.28
N LEU A 154 24.70 19.81 16.34
CA LEU A 154 24.98 20.41 17.64
C LEU A 154 26.21 21.32 17.59
N LYS A 155 27.26 20.95 16.84
CA LYS A 155 28.43 21.80 16.66
C LYS A 155 28.08 23.12 15.97
N ALA A 156 27.34 23.07 14.87
CA ALA A 156 26.92 24.26 14.14
C ALA A 156 26.05 25.19 15.00
N ASP A 157 25.13 24.63 15.79
CA ASP A 157 24.30 25.39 16.71
C ASP A 157 25.10 26.03 17.85
N ARG A 158 26.08 25.31 18.42
CA ARG A 158 26.97 25.85 19.46
C ARG A 158 27.84 26.97 18.92
N ASP A 159 28.51 26.76 17.80
CA ASP A 159 29.38 27.76 17.17
C ASP A 159 28.57 29.02 16.79
N ARG A 160 27.33 28.86 16.31
CA ARG A 160 26.43 29.99 16.01
C ARG A 160 25.98 30.73 17.27
N LYS A 161 25.69 30.01 18.36
CA LYS A 161 25.32 30.62 19.65
C LYS A 161 26.50 31.42 20.22
N GLU A 162 27.70 30.85 20.23
CA GLU A 162 28.91 31.50 20.72
C GLU A 162 29.23 32.79 19.95
N LYS A 163 29.15 32.77 18.62
CA LYS A 163 29.31 33.98 17.79
C LYS A 163 28.30 35.08 18.15
N ARG A 164 27.02 34.72 18.36
CA ARG A 164 25.98 35.69 18.74
C ARG A 164 26.19 36.28 20.14
N ILE A 165 26.80 35.53 21.05
CA ILE A 165 27.19 36.02 22.38
C ILE A 165 28.34 37.01 22.25
N GLN A 166 29.37 36.70 21.46
CA GLN A 166 30.52 37.59 21.22
C GLN A 166 30.10 38.91 20.55
N GLU A 167 29.18 38.85 19.60
CA GLU A 167 28.65 40.05 18.92
C GLU A 167 27.68 40.87 19.79
N GLY A 168 27.36 40.42 21.01
CA GLY A 168 26.41 41.10 21.90
C GLY A 168 24.95 41.08 21.41
N LYS A 169 24.65 40.35 20.33
CA LYS A 169 23.33 40.30 19.70
C LYS A 169 22.38 39.31 20.38
N LEU A 170 22.90 38.42 21.22
CA LEU A 170 22.08 37.46 21.95
C LEU A 170 21.49 38.11 23.22
N LYS A 171 20.18 38.39 23.21
CA LYS A 171 19.43 38.80 24.42
C LYS A 171 19.39 37.62 25.41
N ARG A 172 20.32 37.60 26.38
CA ARG A 172 20.22 36.73 27.55
C ARG A 172 19.08 37.26 28.43
N SER A 173 18.03 36.46 28.59
CA SER A 173 16.96 36.77 29.54
C SER A 173 17.53 36.75 30.97
N PRO A 174 17.14 37.67 31.86
CA PRO A 174 17.72 37.81 33.20
C PRO A 174 17.56 36.58 34.11
N PHE A 175 16.70 35.61 33.74
CA PHE A 175 16.45 34.38 34.49
C PHE A 175 17.39 33.20 34.12
N SER A 176 18.31 33.34 33.17
CA SER A 176 19.28 32.28 32.84
C SER A 176 20.51 32.35 33.76
N VAL A 177 20.34 32.04 35.04
CA VAL A 177 21.44 31.96 36.03
C VAL A 177 21.94 30.51 36.21
N PHE A 178 21.23 29.54 35.63
CA PHE A 178 21.48 28.11 35.83
C PHE A 178 21.86 27.30 34.57
N PHE A 179 22.22 27.96 33.46
CA PHE A 179 22.71 27.28 32.25
C PHE A 179 23.69 28.13 31.44
#